data_AF-A0A2T0GVF7-F1
#
_entry.id   AF-A0A2T0GVF7-F1
#
_cell.length_a   1.000
_cell.length_b   1.000
_cell.length_c   1.000
_cell.angle_alpha   90.00
_cell.angle_beta   90.00
_cell.angle_gamma   90.00
#
_symmetry.space_group_name_H-M   'P 1'
#
loop_
_entity.id
_entity.type
_entity.pdbx_description
1 polymer ?
#
loop_
_entity_poly.entity_id
_entity_poly.type
_entity_poly.pdbx_seq_one_letter_code
_entity_poly.pdbx_strand_id
1 'polypeptide(L)'
;MSVEEGRFTEERAEGVEQGGQQRHRSPGSTGEHGAPTERHDGIRDENSSRSPAEERRCAYSRCRAVLPEARTGRKREFCHERDRTWNVDGRTVTCAELGRAERLLAAAHGDQRSPAAMVDTTVLGELVTTTLEGVHRLRSPLAELTHSLENVAGKLDEDVAAARAAQAAAESEAAEARGQSEAAERARGEAESERDAAEQARKEAEQARERAEQAKHAAEHAQSRAEGQRDRYAAHAQDLEQRLAAVTQLRDEAEQNLAETRAELRSTQQTLADTREQLDTATARVHQLVGEHTAALEQARREHSEELERLRTEHADQTRQLEQRHQGELDELRRSHAEEQRRTREELQHHHATQVADLHETIGGLRHQLSVAEQHRDDHARLLTHWTSTLSRALHEDTDEQALTEVIRRLLHEREGGTSVEPPADTDAPE
;
A
#
# COMPACT_ATOMS: atom_id res chain seq x y z
N MET A 1 -6.29 24.55 33.57
CA MET A 1 -6.90 23.35 34.19
C MET A 1 -8.26 23.19 33.55
N SER A 2 -8.31 22.46 32.45
CA SER A 2 -9.51 22.22 31.65
C SER A 2 -9.57 20.72 31.43
N VAL A 3 -10.70 20.11 31.77
CA VAL A 3 -11.01 18.73 31.39
C VAL A 3 -12.44 18.74 30.87
N GLU A 4 -12.58 18.88 29.56
CA GLU A 4 -13.80 18.60 28.81
C GLU A 4 -13.75 17.13 28.36
N GLU A 5 -14.67 16.32 28.88
CA GLU A 5 -14.88 14.94 28.45
C GLU A 5 -15.76 14.91 27.21
N GLY A 6 -15.14 14.92 26.03
CA GLY A 6 -15.76 14.54 24.76
C GLY A 6 -15.58 13.05 24.51
N ARG A 7 -16.65 12.25 24.66
CA ARG A 7 -16.72 10.86 24.21
C ARG A 7 -17.45 10.80 22.87
N PHE A 8 -16.68 10.61 21.80
CA PHE A 8 -17.16 10.36 20.44
C PHE A 8 -16.57 9.05 19.92
N THR A 9 -17.36 8.37 19.09
CA THR A 9 -17.09 7.23 18.19
C THR A 9 -16.70 5.88 18.80
N GLU A 10 -17.72 5.02 18.92
CA GLU A 10 -17.53 3.56 18.77
C GLU A 10 -17.71 3.23 17.30
N GLU A 11 -16.62 2.73 16.72
CA GLU A 11 -16.36 2.58 15.30
C GLU A 11 -16.91 1.25 14.80
N ARG A 12 -17.55 1.35 13.64
CA ARG A 12 -18.24 0.30 12.90
C ARG A 12 -17.22 -0.40 12.00
N ALA A 13 -16.80 -1.60 12.37
CA ALA A 13 -16.21 -2.62 11.51
C ALA A 13 -16.94 -3.93 11.86
N GLU A 14 -17.41 -4.77 10.95
CA GLU A 14 -16.79 -5.23 9.73
C GLU A 14 -17.87 -5.51 8.68
N GLY A 15 -17.63 -5.06 7.46
CA GLY A 15 -18.35 -5.49 6.29
C GLY A 15 -17.39 -5.57 5.12
N VAL A 16 -17.56 -6.64 4.36
CA VAL A 16 -17.30 -6.73 2.91
C VAL A 16 -15.87 -7.09 2.49
N GLU A 17 -15.62 -8.40 2.38
CA GLU A 17 -14.89 -9.01 1.25
C GLU A 17 -15.91 -9.97 0.60
N GLN A 18 -16.49 -9.79 -0.59
CA GLN A 18 -15.95 -9.46 -1.92
C GLN A 18 -14.83 -10.40 -2.42
N GLY A 19 -15.14 -11.70 -2.44
CA GLY A 19 -14.50 -12.70 -3.28
C GLY A 19 -15.46 -13.22 -4.37
N GLY A 20 -15.89 -12.36 -5.28
CA GLY A 20 -16.69 -12.74 -6.45
C GLY A 20 -15.85 -13.44 -7.51
N GLN A 21 -15.79 -14.78 -7.48
CA GLN A 21 -15.42 -15.55 -8.67
C GLN A 21 -16.64 -15.73 -9.57
N GLN A 22 -16.58 -14.96 -10.64
CA GLN A 22 -17.55 -14.86 -11.71
C GLN A 22 -17.59 -16.10 -12.62
N ARG A 23 -18.84 -16.49 -12.91
CA ARG A 23 -19.37 -16.87 -14.23
C ARG A 23 -18.94 -18.23 -14.82
N HIS A 24 -19.81 -19.22 -14.64
CA HIS A 24 -20.20 -20.11 -15.74
C HIS A 24 -21.72 -20.14 -15.84
N ARG A 25 -22.23 -20.19 -17.09
CA ARG A 25 -23.63 -20.03 -17.58
C ARG A 25 -23.95 -18.59 -17.96
N SER A 26 -24.36 -18.25 -19.18
CA SER A 26 -25.08 -18.96 -20.25
C SER A 26 -24.78 -18.26 -21.61
N PRO A 27 -25.70 -18.22 -22.60
CA PRO A 27 -26.08 -19.21 -23.61
C PRO A 27 -25.76 -18.72 -25.04
N GLY A 28 -26.25 -19.44 -26.06
CA GLY A 28 -25.83 -19.35 -27.46
C GLY A 28 -26.01 -18.03 -28.23
N SER A 29 -25.34 -18.01 -29.39
CA SER A 29 -25.56 -17.16 -30.56
C SER A 29 -24.84 -17.87 -31.73
N THR A 30 -25.54 -18.54 -32.64
CA THR A 30 -26.04 -18.02 -33.94
C THR A 30 -25.02 -17.23 -34.76
N GLY A 31 -24.77 -17.70 -35.99
CA GLY A 31 -24.60 -16.79 -37.14
C GLY A 31 -23.23 -16.72 -37.82
N GLU A 32 -23.01 -17.66 -38.73
CA GLU A 32 -22.79 -17.40 -40.17
C GLU A 32 -21.50 -16.75 -40.74
N HIS A 33 -21.14 -17.32 -41.92
CA HIS A 33 -20.28 -16.87 -43.03
C HIS A 33 -18.76 -17.09 -42.84
N GLY A 34 -17.98 -17.55 -43.81
CA GLY A 34 -18.16 -17.82 -45.23
C GLY A 34 -16.77 -18.11 -45.85
N ALA A 35 -16.75 -18.91 -46.92
CA ALA A 35 -15.59 -19.44 -47.67
C ALA A 35 -14.77 -18.34 -48.42
N PRO A 36 -13.85 -18.61 -49.39
CA PRO A 36 -13.32 -19.89 -49.91
C PRO A 36 -11.78 -19.88 -50.17
N THR A 37 -11.20 -21.05 -50.47
CA THR A 37 -10.08 -21.10 -51.43
C THR A 37 -10.10 -22.39 -52.22
N GLU A 38 -10.05 -22.18 -53.52
CA GLU A 38 -9.93 -23.11 -54.63
C GLU A 38 -8.80 -24.13 -54.42
N ARG A 39 -9.03 -25.36 -54.89
CA ARG A 39 -8.05 -26.06 -55.73
C ARG A 39 -8.74 -27.11 -56.59
N HIS A 40 -8.39 -27.00 -57.86
CA HIS A 40 -8.76 -27.77 -59.05
C HIS A 40 -8.21 -29.21 -59.05
N ASP A 41 -8.63 -29.92 -60.10
CA ASP A 41 -8.22 -31.23 -60.63
C ASP A 41 -9.04 -32.41 -60.06
N GLY A 42 -9.80 -33.18 -60.83
CA GLY A 42 -9.75 -33.53 -62.25
C GLY A 42 -9.93 -35.07 -62.37
N ILE A 43 -10.42 -35.57 -63.51
CA ILE A 43 -10.60 -37.00 -63.89
C ILE A 43 -12.00 -37.56 -63.50
N ARG A 44 -13.02 -37.59 -64.36
CA ARG A 44 -13.25 -38.33 -65.63
C ARG A 44 -13.49 -39.84 -65.40
N ASP A 45 -14.68 -40.29 -65.83
CA ASP A 45 -15.06 -41.61 -66.40
C ASP A 45 -16.50 -41.97 -65.97
N GLU A 46 -17.48 -41.76 -66.85
CA GLU A 46 -18.03 -42.80 -67.73
C GLU A 46 -18.79 -43.91 -66.98
N ASN A 47 -20.13 -43.78 -66.88
CA ASN A 47 -20.97 -44.97 -66.84
C ASN A 47 -22.36 -44.73 -67.46
N SER A 48 -22.39 -44.88 -68.78
CA SER A 48 -23.37 -45.59 -69.60
C SER A 48 -24.77 -45.87 -69.00
N SER A 49 -25.72 -45.09 -69.50
CA SER A 49 -27.01 -45.50 -70.08
C SER A 49 -27.33 -47.00 -70.05
N ARG A 50 -28.33 -47.39 -69.24
CA ARG A 50 -28.98 -48.71 -69.31
C ARG A 50 -30.49 -48.52 -69.51
N SER A 51 -30.97 -48.84 -70.70
CA SER A 51 -32.38 -48.86 -71.07
C SER A 51 -33.17 -49.86 -70.21
N PRO A 52 -34.44 -49.57 -69.85
CA PRO A 52 -35.27 -50.50 -69.07
C PRO A 52 -35.60 -51.76 -69.91
N ALA A 53 -35.45 -52.93 -69.28
CA ALA A 53 -35.68 -54.23 -69.89
C ALA A 53 -37.17 -54.47 -70.20
N GLU A 54 -37.49 -54.83 -71.44
CA GLU A 54 -38.83 -55.24 -71.86
C GLU A 54 -39.34 -56.46 -71.06
N GLU A 55 -40.49 -56.30 -70.41
CA GLU A 55 -41.18 -57.35 -69.65
C GLU A 55 -41.55 -58.54 -70.54
N ARG A 56 -40.92 -59.70 -70.32
CA ARG A 56 -41.16 -60.92 -71.11
C ARG A 56 -42.47 -61.59 -70.69
N ARG A 57 -43.28 -62.04 -71.65
CA ARG A 57 -44.57 -62.70 -71.43
C ARG A 57 -44.54 -64.18 -71.79
N CYS A 58 -45.40 -64.99 -71.16
CA CYS A 58 -45.55 -66.42 -71.42
C CYS A 58 -45.85 -66.71 -72.90
N ALA A 59 -45.13 -67.66 -73.49
CA ALA A 59 -45.16 -67.97 -74.93
C ALA A 59 -46.47 -68.61 -75.43
N TYR A 60 -47.32 -69.12 -74.52
CA TYR A 60 -48.68 -69.53 -74.90
C TYR A 60 -49.52 -68.30 -75.22
N SER A 61 -49.97 -68.18 -76.48
CA SER A 61 -50.55 -66.97 -77.08
C SER A 61 -51.74 -66.39 -76.30
N ARG A 62 -52.49 -67.27 -75.60
CA ARG A 62 -53.63 -66.94 -74.75
C ARG A 62 -53.30 -66.59 -73.30
N CYS A 63 -52.15 -66.99 -72.76
CA CYS A 63 -51.82 -66.72 -71.34
C CYS A 63 -51.17 -65.36 -71.13
N ARG A 64 -50.16 -65.00 -71.97
CA ARG A 64 -49.41 -63.71 -71.97
C ARG A 64 -49.01 -63.11 -70.61
N ALA A 65 -48.94 -63.91 -69.55
CA ALA A 65 -48.53 -63.46 -68.21
C ALA A 65 -47.06 -63.03 -68.20
N VAL A 66 -46.72 -61.96 -67.48
CA VAL A 66 -45.34 -61.49 -67.34
C VAL A 66 -44.53 -62.54 -66.55
N LEU A 67 -43.39 -62.94 -67.10
CA LEU A 67 -42.49 -63.93 -66.52
C LEU A 67 -41.45 -63.23 -65.63
N PRO A 68 -41.19 -63.71 -64.41
CA PRO A 68 -40.15 -63.14 -63.55
C PRO A 68 -38.77 -63.34 -64.17
N GLU A 69 -37.87 -62.37 -63.98
CA GLU A 69 -36.50 -62.40 -64.52
C GLU A 69 -35.75 -63.66 -64.03
N ALA A 70 -35.30 -64.49 -64.98
CA ALA A 70 -34.64 -65.75 -64.68
C ALA A 70 -33.25 -65.52 -64.07
N ARG A 71 -33.08 -65.83 -62.78
CA ARG A 71 -31.79 -65.71 -62.04
C ARG A 71 -30.75 -66.79 -62.38
N THR A 72 -31.04 -67.74 -63.26
CA THR A 72 -30.10 -68.82 -63.67
C THR A 72 -30.22 -69.12 -65.17
N GLY A 73 -29.10 -69.38 -65.84
CA GLY A 73 -28.83 -69.22 -67.28
C GLY A 73 -29.66 -69.98 -68.34
N ARG A 74 -30.87 -70.48 -68.05
CA ARG A 74 -31.82 -70.89 -69.10
C ARG A 74 -33.12 -70.10 -68.97
N LYS A 75 -33.40 -69.28 -69.99
CA LYS A 75 -34.62 -68.47 -70.10
C LYS A 75 -35.84 -69.40 -70.12
N ARG A 76 -36.82 -69.18 -69.24
CA ARG A 76 -38.07 -69.94 -69.20
C ARG A 76 -39.07 -69.33 -70.18
N GLU A 77 -39.69 -70.14 -71.03
CA GLU A 77 -40.67 -69.70 -72.03
C GLU A 77 -42.12 -69.73 -71.52
N PHE A 78 -42.40 -70.48 -70.45
CA PHE A 78 -43.75 -70.71 -69.93
C PHE A 78 -43.85 -70.42 -68.42
N CYS A 79 -45.04 -70.04 -67.96
CA CYS A 79 -45.32 -69.82 -66.54
C CYS A 79 -45.23 -71.13 -65.73
N HIS A 80 -44.95 -71.03 -64.43
CA HIS A 80 -44.79 -72.18 -63.55
C HIS A 80 -46.09 -72.99 -63.41
N GLU A 81 -45.95 -74.31 -63.26
CA GLU A 81 -47.04 -75.30 -63.37
C GLU A 81 -48.16 -75.20 -62.32
N ARG A 82 -48.04 -74.40 -61.26
CA ARG A 82 -49.04 -74.35 -60.18
C ARG A 82 -50.09 -73.25 -60.31
N ASP A 83 -49.90 -72.23 -61.16
CA ASP A 83 -50.76 -71.04 -61.09
C ASP A 83 -51.70 -70.84 -62.28
N ARG A 84 -51.57 -71.60 -63.38
CA ARG A 84 -52.51 -71.54 -64.52
C ARG A 84 -52.62 -72.88 -65.27
N THR A 85 -53.49 -73.75 -64.78
CA THR A 85 -53.93 -74.96 -65.50
C THR A 85 -55.24 -74.68 -66.24
N TRP A 86 -55.36 -75.19 -67.46
CA TRP A 86 -56.56 -75.11 -68.28
C TRP A 86 -57.25 -76.46 -68.27
N ASN A 87 -58.57 -76.49 -68.11
CA ASN A 87 -59.32 -77.74 -68.18
C ASN A 87 -59.78 -77.95 -69.62
N VAL A 88 -59.19 -78.92 -70.32
CA VAL A 88 -59.54 -79.28 -71.70
C VAL A 88 -59.96 -80.74 -71.66
N ASP A 89 -61.21 -81.00 -72.03
CA ASP A 89 -61.82 -82.35 -72.05
C ASP A 89 -61.64 -83.16 -70.75
N GLY A 90 -61.80 -82.49 -69.60
CA GLY A 90 -61.75 -83.12 -68.28
C GLY A 90 -60.35 -83.39 -67.73
N ARG A 91 -59.29 -82.96 -68.44
CA ARG A 91 -57.89 -83.00 -67.96
C ARG A 91 -57.36 -81.60 -67.73
N THR A 92 -56.64 -81.41 -66.62
CA THR A 92 -55.91 -80.18 -66.33
C THR A 92 -54.59 -80.17 -67.09
N VAL A 93 -54.47 -79.30 -68.09
CA VAL A 93 -53.30 -79.16 -68.96
C VAL A 93 -52.56 -77.87 -68.61
N THR A 94 -51.23 -77.93 -68.56
CA THR A 94 -50.39 -76.78 -68.21
C THR A 94 -50.10 -75.89 -69.43
N CYS A 95 -49.78 -74.61 -69.23
CA CYS A 95 -49.44 -73.70 -70.33
C CYS A 95 -48.25 -74.20 -71.18
N ALA A 96 -47.34 -75.00 -70.61
CA ALA A 96 -46.21 -75.58 -71.33
C ALA A 96 -46.62 -76.71 -72.29
N GLU A 97 -47.70 -77.45 -71.98
CA GLU A 97 -48.23 -78.52 -72.83
C GLU A 97 -49.10 -77.92 -73.95
N LEU A 98 -49.95 -76.94 -73.63
CA LEU A 98 -50.76 -76.24 -74.64
C LEU A 98 -49.89 -75.43 -75.60
N GLY A 99 -48.85 -74.75 -75.13
CA GLY A 99 -47.91 -74.05 -76.00
C GLY A 99 -47.09 -75.00 -76.89
N ARG A 100 -46.85 -76.25 -76.46
CA ARG A 100 -46.25 -77.27 -77.35
C ARG A 100 -47.25 -77.77 -78.38
N ALA A 101 -48.51 -77.97 -78.01
CA ALA A 101 -49.56 -78.35 -78.95
C ALA A 101 -49.82 -77.26 -80.01
N GLU A 102 -49.81 -75.98 -79.62
CA GLU A 102 -49.93 -74.84 -80.54
C GLU A 102 -48.74 -74.80 -81.53
N ARG A 103 -47.52 -75.06 -81.05
CA ARG A 103 -46.34 -75.17 -81.92
C ARG A 103 -46.38 -76.39 -82.83
N LEU A 104 -46.94 -77.52 -82.38
CA LEU A 104 -47.15 -78.70 -83.23
C LEU A 104 -48.23 -78.46 -84.29
N LEU A 105 -49.29 -77.71 -83.98
CA LEU A 105 -50.31 -77.33 -84.95
C LEU A 105 -49.78 -76.32 -85.98
N ALA A 106 -48.99 -75.34 -85.54
CA ALA A 106 -48.32 -74.40 -86.44
C ALA A 106 -47.26 -75.08 -87.33
N ALA A 107 -46.57 -76.11 -86.81
CA ALA A 107 -45.64 -76.93 -87.61
C ALA A 107 -46.37 -77.92 -88.55
N ALA A 108 -47.55 -78.42 -88.18
CA ALA A 108 -48.37 -79.29 -89.02
C ALA A 108 -49.16 -78.53 -90.11
N HIS A 109 -49.36 -77.23 -89.94
CA HIS A 109 -50.04 -76.35 -90.91
C HIS A 109 -49.08 -75.37 -91.60
N GLY A 110 -47.78 -75.70 -91.60
CA GLY A 110 -46.75 -74.91 -92.28
C GLY A 110 -46.96 -74.88 -93.80
N ASP A 111 -47.11 -73.66 -94.33
CA ASP A 111 -46.80 -73.22 -95.70
C ASP A 111 -47.13 -74.21 -96.84
N GLN A 112 -48.32 -74.06 -97.44
CA GLN A 112 -48.61 -74.62 -98.76
C GLN A 112 -49.15 -73.56 -99.71
N ARG A 113 -48.24 -73.09 -100.57
CA ARG A 113 -48.56 -72.68 -101.95
C ARG A 113 -48.86 -73.96 -102.76
N SER A 114 -50.01 -73.96 -103.43
CA SER A 114 -50.49 -74.80 -104.57
C SER A 114 -49.42 -75.47 -105.44
N PRO A 115 -49.68 -76.64 -106.10
CA PRO A 115 -50.49 -76.66 -107.35
C PRO A 115 -51.21 -77.97 -107.80
N ALA A 116 -52.09 -77.78 -108.80
CA ALA A 116 -52.37 -78.63 -109.97
C ALA A 116 -53.23 -79.93 -109.91
N ALA A 117 -54.26 -79.90 -110.76
CA ALA A 117 -54.75 -80.94 -111.70
C ALA A 117 -55.59 -82.13 -111.17
N MET A 118 -56.84 -82.25 -111.66
CA MET A 118 -57.17 -83.09 -112.83
C MET A 118 -58.68 -83.11 -113.12
N VAL A 119 -58.97 -83.13 -114.42
CA VAL A 119 -60.27 -83.37 -115.08
C VAL A 119 -60.42 -84.88 -115.30
N ASP A 120 -61.63 -85.44 -115.17
CA ASP A 120 -61.98 -86.74 -115.75
C ASP A 120 -63.21 -86.60 -116.68
N THR A 121 -63.03 -87.12 -117.90
CA THR A 121 -63.76 -86.87 -119.15
C THR A 121 -64.17 -88.19 -119.78
N THR A 122 -65.05 -88.96 -119.12
CA THR A 122 -65.37 -90.31 -119.60
C THR A 122 -66.85 -90.71 -119.65
N VAL A 123 -67.82 -89.80 -119.42
CA VAL A 123 -69.24 -90.23 -119.28
C VAL A 123 -70.32 -89.45 -120.08
N LEU A 124 -70.01 -88.56 -121.02
CA LEU A 124 -71.10 -87.91 -121.81
C LEU A 124 -70.85 -87.86 -123.33
N GLY A 125 -70.25 -88.94 -123.84
CA GLY A 125 -70.06 -89.21 -125.28
C GLY A 125 -71.28 -89.78 -126.02
N GLU A 126 -72.44 -89.97 -125.37
CA GLU A 126 -73.64 -90.55 -126.02
C GLU A 126 -74.82 -89.57 -126.22
N LEU A 127 -74.70 -88.29 -125.82
CA LEU A 127 -75.74 -87.27 -126.04
C LEU A 127 -75.42 -86.29 -127.20
N VAL A 128 -74.26 -86.46 -127.85
CA VAL A 128 -73.69 -85.46 -128.77
C VAL A 128 -74.08 -85.68 -130.24
N THR A 129 -74.58 -86.86 -130.62
CA THR A 129 -74.99 -87.12 -132.01
C THR A 129 -76.38 -86.61 -132.38
N THR A 130 -77.20 -86.18 -131.42
CA THR A 130 -78.55 -85.62 -131.67
C THR A 130 -78.65 -84.10 -131.44
N THR A 131 -77.60 -83.44 -130.94
CA THR A 131 -77.56 -81.99 -130.68
C THR A 131 -76.72 -81.19 -131.67
N LEU A 132 -76.01 -81.86 -132.59
CA LEU A 132 -75.09 -81.23 -133.55
C LEU A 132 -75.78 -80.55 -134.76
N GLU A 133 -77.10 -80.68 -134.96
CA GLU A 133 -77.84 -79.89 -135.97
C GLU A 133 -78.45 -78.59 -135.42
N GLY A 134 -78.46 -78.38 -134.09
CA GLY A 134 -78.92 -77.14 -133.46
C GLY A 134 -77.84 -76.05 -133.29
N VAL A 135 -76.55 -76.44 -133.25
CA VAL A 135 -75.43 -75.55 -132.87
C VAL A 135 -74.95 -74.65 -134.02
N HIS A 136 -75.28 -74.96 -135.28
CA HIS A 136 -74.91 -74.07 -136.40
C HIS A 136 -75.67 -72.74 -136.44
N ARG A 137 -76.78 -72.58 -135.70
CA ARG A 137 -77.56 -71.33 -135.65
C ARG A 137 -77.16 -70.35 -134.53
N LEU A 138 -76.24 -70.70 -133.63
CA LEU A 138 -75.86 -69.87 -132.46
C LEU A 138 -74.45 -69.24 -132.55
N ARG A 139 -73.73 -69.43 -133.66
CA ARG A 139 -72.33 -68.99 -133.81
C ARG A 139 -72.14 -67.47 -133.89
N SER A 140 -73.12 -66.74 -134.40
CA SER A 140 -73.07 -65.26 -134.49
C SER A 140 -73.31 -64.55 -133.15
N PRO A 141 -74.36 -64.87 -132.36
CA PRO A 141 -74.58 -64.19 -131.08
C PRO A 141 -73.52 -64.48 -130.00
N LEU A 142 -72.78 -65.58 -130.09
CA LEU A 142 -71.67 -65.88 -129.16
C LEU A 142 -70.41 -65.05 -129.41
N ALA A 143 -70.12 -64.65 -130.66
CA ALA A 143 -69.00 -63.75 -130.96
C ALA A 143 -69.24 -62.33 -130.40
N GLU A 144 -70.50 -61.88 -130.43
CA GLU A 144 -70.92 -60.58 -129.89
C GLU A 144 -70.86 -60.52 -128.36
N LEU A 145 -71.16 -61.63 -127.69
CA LEU A 145 -70.99 -61.79 -126.23
C LEU A 145 -69.52 -61.86 -125.80
N THR A 146 -68.67 -62.47 -126.63
CA THR A 146 -67.22 -62.54 -126.33
C THR A 146 -66.59 -61.15 -126.48
N HIS A 147 -66.98 -60.40 -127.51
CA HIS A 147 -66.51 -59.02 -127.70
C HIS A 147 -67.06 -58.06 -126.63
N SER A 148 -68.29 -58.27 -126.14
CA SER A 148 -68.82 -57.47 -125.02
C SER A 148 -68.11 -57.80 -123.70
N LEU A 149 -67.73 -59.05 -123.46
CA LEU A 149 -66.95 -59.46 -122.30
C LEU A 149 -65.50 -58.95 -122.36
N GLU A 150 -64.86 -58.94 -123.53
CA GLU A 150 -63.54 -58.33 -123.72
C GLU A 150 -63.56 -56.81 -123.50
N ASN A 151 -64.61 -56.12 -123.97
CA ASN A 151 -64.80 -54.70 -123.70
C ASN A 151 -65.09 -54.41 -122.22
N VAL A 152 -65.88 -55.26 -121.54
CA VAL A 152 -66.12 -55.14 -120.11
C VAL A 152 -64.86 -55.45 -119.32
N ALA A 153 -64.08 -56.46 -119.72
CA ALA A 153 -62.79 -56.79 -119.10
C ALA A 153 -61.77 -55.66 -119.28
N GLY A 154 -61.67 -55.09 -120.48
CA GLY A 154 -60.81 -53.93 -120.75
C GLY A 154 -61.21 -52.71 -119.94
N LYS A 155 -62.53 -52.41 -119.83
CA LYS A 155 -63.03 -51.35 -118.95
C LYS A 155 -62.78 -51.64 -117.47
N LEU A 156 -62.93 -52.89 -117.03
CA LEU A 156 -62.64 -53.27 -115.66
C LEU A 156 -61.15 -53.13 -115.34
N ASP A 157 -60.27 -53.53 -116.25
CA ASP A 157 -58.83 -53.42 -116.10
C ASP A 157 -58.39 -51.94 -116.07
N GLU A 158 -59.02 -51.11 -116.89
CA GLU A 158 -58.79 -49.66 -116.93
C GLU A 158 -59.32 -48.96 -115.67
N ASP A 159 -60.51 -49.35 -115.18
CA ASP A 159 -61.08 -48.85 -113.91
C ASP A 159 -60.30 -49.35 -112.70
N VAL A 160 -59.80 -50.59 -112.71
CA VAL A 160 -58.94 -51.14 -111.64
C VAL A 160 -57.56 -50.48 -111.68
N ALA A 161 -57.01 -50.19 -112.85
CA ALA A 161 -55.77 -49.44 -112.98
C ALA A 161 -55.95 -47.99 -112.50
N ALA A 162 -57.05 -47.33 -112.85
CA ALA A 162 -57.41 -46.00 -112.38
C ALA A 162 -57.67 -45.97 -110.86
N ALA A 163 -58.36 -46.97 -110.31
CA ALA A 163 -58.60 -47.11 -108.88
C ALA A 163 -57.30 -47.37 -108.11
N ARG A 164 -56.38 -48.18 -108.64
CA ARG A 164 -55.06 -48.41 -108.04
C ARG A 164 -54.17 -47.17 -108.13
N ALA A 165 -54.23 -46.42 -109.24
CA ALA A 165 -53.52 -45.15 -109.38
C ALA A 165 -54.08 -44.09 -108.42
N ALA A 166 -55.40 -44.02 -108.26
CA ALA A 166 -56.07 -43.13 -107.30
C ALA A 166 -55.76 -43.54 -105.86
N GLN A 167 -55.71 -44.83 -105.56
CA GLN A 167 -55.30 -45.35 -104.25
C GLN A 167 -53.83 -45.02 -103.98
N ALA A 168 -52.93 -45.24 -104.93
CA ALA A 168 -51.51 -44.91 -104.78
C ALA A 168 -51.29 -43.39 -104.61
N ALA A 169 -52.05 -42.56 -105.33
CA ALA A 169 -52.04 -41.11 -105.16
C ALA A 169 -52.56 -40.70 -103.77
N ALA A 170 -53.68 -41.27 -103.32
CA ALA A 170 -54.24 -41.01 -102.00
C ALA A 170 -53.31 -41.51 -100.87
N GLU A 171 -52.63 -42.63 -101.05
CA GLU A 171 -51.63 -43.15 -100.12
C GLU A 171 -50.37 -42.27 -100.08
N SER A 172 -49.94 -41.74 -101.22
CA SER A 172 -48.84 -40.77 -101.33
C SER A 172 -49.19 -39.45 -100.65
N GLU A 173 -50.37 -38.88 -100.93
CA GLU A 173 -50.87 -37.66 -100.29
C GLU A 173 -51.05 -37.85 -98.78
N ALA A 174 -51.56 -39.01 -98.33
CA ALA A 174 -51.67 -39.34 -96.91
C ALA A 174 -50.29 -39.53 -96.26
N ALA A 175 -49.29 -40.05 -96.98
CA ALA A 175 -47.91 -40.15 -96.50
C ALA A 175 -47.26 -38.77 -96.38
N GLU A 176 -47.46 -37.87 -97.35
CA GLU A 176 -46.97 -36.49 -97.31
C GLU A 176 -47.65 -35.68 -96.20
N ALA A 177 -48.97 -35.81 -96.03
CA ALA A 177 -49.71 -35.16 -94.95
C ALA A 177 -49.26 -35.65 -93.57
N ARG A 178 -48.98 -36.96 -93.41
CA ARG A 178 -48.37 -37.52 -92.19
C ARG A 178 -46.97 -36.96 -91.97
N GLY A 179 -46.14 -36.92 -93.00
CA GLY A 179 -44.78 -36.35 -92.92
C GLY A 179 -44.78 -34.87 -92.54
N GLN A 180 -45.72 -34.08 -93.07
CA GLN A 180 -45.90 -32.67 -92.71
C GLN A 180 -46.42 -32.52 -91.27
N SER A 181 -47.34 -33.38 -90.82
CA SER A 181 -47.81 -33.39 -89.43
C SER A 181 -46.69 -33.72 -88.45
N GLU A 182 -45.91 -34.77 -88.74
CA GLU A 182 -44.76 -35.18 -87.92
C GLU A 182 -43.64 -34.12 -87.92
N ALA A 183 -43.42 -33.43 -89.04
CA ALA A 183 -42.48 -32.30 -89.10
C ALA A 183 -42.98 -31.10 -88.27
N ALA A 184 -44.28 -30.80 -88.33
CA ALA A 184 -44.89 -29.75 -87.52
C ALA A 184 -44.90 -30.08 -86.02
N GLU A 185 -45.14 -31.35 -85.66
CA GLU A 185 -45.04 -31.83 -84.28
C GLU A 185 -43.61 -31.77 -83.75
N ARG A 186 -42.62 -32.16 -84.56
CA ARG A 186 -41.20 -32.00 -84.19
C ARG A 186 -40.82 -30.54 -84.00
N ALA A 187 -41.22 -29.65 -84.91
CA ALA A 187 -40.97 -28.22 -84.78
C ALA A 187 -41.65 -27.61 -83.54
N ARG A 188 -42.86 -28.08 -83.18
CA ARG A 188 -43.54 -27.67 -81.94
C ARG A 188 -42.80 -28.17 -80.71
N GLY A 189 -42.37 -29.43 -80.71
CA GLY A 189 -41.58 -30.02 -79.62
C GLY A 189 -40.24 -29.31 -79.43
N GLU A 190 -39.54 -28.97 -80.51
CA GLU A 190 -38.31 -28.18 -80.46
C GLU A 190 -38.59 -26.78 -79.88
N ALA A 191 -39.59 -26.07 -80.38
CA ALA A 191 -39.96 -24.74 -79.87
C ALA A 191 -40.42 -24.76 -78.40
N GLU A 192 -41.09 -25.82 -77.96
CA GLU A 192 -41.45 -26.01 -76.55
C GLU A 192 -40.21 -26.28 -75.70
N SER A 193 -39.30 -27.14 -76.16
CA SER A 193 -38.04 -27.40 -75.46
C SER A 193 -37.13 -26.16 -75.36
N GLU A 194 -37.11 -25.30 -76.38
CA GLU A 194 -36.39 -24.03 -76.35
C GLU A 194 -37.02 -23.03 -75.37
N ARG A 195 -38.36 -23.00 -75.28
CA ARG A 195 -39.08 -22.18 -74.30
C ARG A 195 -38.80 -22.65 -72.88
N ASP A 196 -38.85 -23.96 -72.65
CA ASP A 196 -38.54 -24.56 -71.34
C ASP A 196 -37.09 -24.27 -70.95
N ALA A 197 -36.14 -24.40 -71.88
CA ALA A 197 -34.73 -24.05 -71.65
C ALA A 197 -34.55 -22.56 -71.35
N ALA A 198 -35.24 -21.68 -72.07
CA ALA A 198 -35.19 -20.24 -71.83
C ALA A 198 -35.83 -19.86 -70.48
N GLU A 199 -36.92 -20.53 -70.07
CA GLU A 199 -37.54 -20.34 -68.76
C GLU A 199 -36.63 -20.84 -67.64
N GLN A 200 -36.00 -22.01 -67.82
CA GLN A 200 -35.01 -22.54 -66.89
C GLN A 200 -33.84 -21.56 -66.72
N ALA A 201 -33.28 -21.05 -67.82
CA ALA A 201 -32.19 -20.08 -67.79
C ALA A 201 -32.59 -18.76 -67.11
N ARG A 202 -33.84 -18.31 -67.28
CA ARG A 202 -34.38 -17.13 -66.57
C ARG A 202 -34.48 -17.40 -65.07
N LYS A 203 -35.00 -18.55 -64.66
CA LYS A 203 -35.09 -18.96 -63.24
C LYS A 203 -33.70 -19.06 -62.61
N GLU A 204 -32.72 -19.63 -63.30
CA GLU A 204 -31.34 -19.71 -62.82
C GLU A 204 -30.69 -18.32 -62.70
N ALA A 205 -30.92 -17.43 -63.66
CA ALA A 205 -30.43 -16.05 -63.60
C ALA A 205 -31.08 -15.24 -62.47
N GLU A 206 -32.38 -15.44 -62.21
CA GLU A 206 -33.10 -14.82 -61.09
C GLU A 206 -32.55 -15.34 -59.75
N GLN A 207 -32.40 -16.65 -59.59
CA GLN A 207 -31.78 -17.24 -58.40
C GLN A 207 -30.34 -16.76 -58.19
N ALA A 208 -29.57 -16.58 -59.27
CA ALA A 208 -28.22 -16.04 -59.19
C ALA A 208 -28.20 -14.58 -58.71
N ARG A 209 -29.15 -13.75 -59.16
CA ARG A 209 -29.32 -12.37 -58.69
C ARG A 209 -29.73 -12.33 -57.22
N GLU A 210 -30.70 -13.14 -56.81
CA GLU A 210 -31.12 -13.24 -55.41
C GLU A 210 -29.94 -13.65 -54.50
N ARG A 211 -29.15 -14.65 -54.91
CA ARG A 211 -27.95 -15.07 -54.16
C ARG A 211 -26.90 -13.96 -54.09
N ALA A 212 -26.72 -13.19 -55.16
CA ALA A 212 -25.78 -12.06 -55.18
C ALA A 212 -26.24 -10.91 -54.25
N GLU A 213 -27.53 -10.59 -54.24
CA GLU A 213 -28.10 -9.60 -53.33
C GLU A 213 -28.02 -10.06 -51.87
N GLN A 214 -28.34 -11.31 -51.58
CA GLN A 214 -28.17 -11.91 -50.24
C GLN A 214 -26.70 -11.86 -49.79
N ALA A 215 -25.75 -12.20 -50.67
CA ALA A 215 -24.33 -12.11 -50.38
C ALA A 215 -23.87 -10.67 -50.12
N LYS A 216 -24.41 -9.69 -50.86
CA LYS A 216 -24.14 -8.27 -50.65
C LYS A 216 -24.65 -7.81 -49.29
N HIS A 217 -25.89 -8.12 -48.93
CA HIS A 217 -26.44 -7.78 -47.61
C HIS A 217 -25.68 -8.47 -46.48
N ALA A 218 -25.29 -9.74 -46.64
CA ALA A 218 -24.44 -10.44 -45.69
C ALA A 218 -23.08 -9.75 -45.50
N ALA A 219 -22.47 -9.27 -46.59
CA ALA A 219 -21.22 -8.51 -46.55
C ALA A 219 -21.38 -7.14 -45.86
N GLU A 220 -22.45 -6.41 -46.16
CA GLU A 220 -22.77 -5.13 -45.49
C GLU A 220 -23.01 -5.32 -43.98
N HIS A 221 -23.73 -6.37 -43.59
CA HIS A 221 -23.91 -6.72 -42.18
C HIS A 221 -22.60 -7.14 -41.51
N ALA A 222 -21.75 -7.91 -42.19
CA ALA A 222 -20.43 -8.27 -41.68
C ALA A 222 -19.54 -7.02 -41.51
N GLN A 223 -19.56 -6.09 -42.45
CA GLN A 223 -18.83 -4.83 -42.37
C GLN A 223 -19.34 -3.96 -41.20
N SER A 224 -20.65 -3.78 -41.07
CA SER A 224 -21.23 -3.01 -39.95
C SER A 224 -20.90 -3.62 -38.59
N ARG A 225 -20.87 -4.96 -38.48
CA ARG A 225 -20.40 -5.64 -37.26
C ARG A 225 -18.91 -5.39 -36.98
N ALA A 226 -18.07 -5.42 -38.01
CA ALA A 226 -16.64 -5.16 -37.87
C ALA A 226 -16.37 -3.70 -37.47
N GLU A 227 -17.06 -2.73 -38.07
CA GLU A 227 -17.00 -1.31 -37.71
C GLU A 227 -17.47 -1.10 -36.26
N GLY A 228 -18.61 -1.68 -35.87
CA GLY A 228 -19.08 -1.60 -34.50
C GLY A 228 -18.14 -2.25 -33.47
N GLN A 229 -17.38 -3.29 -33.85
CA GLN A 229 -16.32 -3.83 -32.99
C GLN A 229 -15.13 -2.88 -32.87
N ARG A 230 -14.70 -2.26 -33.98
CA ARG A 230 -13.62 -1.26 -33.97
C ARG A 230 -13.97 -0.06 -33.10
N ASP A 231 -15.19 0.45 -33.19
CA ASP A 231 -15.66 1.58 -32.38
C ASP A 231 -15.67 1.23 -30.87
N ARG A 232 -16.06 0.01 -30.52
CA ARG A 232 -16.00 -0.47 -29.12
C ARG A 232 -14.58 -0.56 -28.61
N TYR A 233 -13.65 -1.08 -29.42
CA TYR A 233 -12.23 -1.13 -29.03
C TYR A 233 -11.61 0.26 -28.93
N ALA A 234 -11.99 1.19 -29.81
CA ALA A 234 -11.56 2.58 -29.74
C ALA A 234 -12.08 3.27 -28.47
N ALA A 235 -13.36 3.10 -28.14
CA ALA A 235 -13.95 3.63 -26.91
C ALA A 235 -13.30 3.03 -25.65
N HIS A 236 -13.00 1.72 -25.65
CA HIS A 236 -12.32 1.07 -24.54
C HIS A 236 -10.86 1.55 -24.40
N ALA A 237 -10.15 1.77 -25.51
CA ALA A 237 -8.81 2.33 -25.49
C ALA A 237 -8.81 3.75 -24.89
N GLN A 238 -9.76 4.60 -25.28
CA GLN A 238 -9.93 5.94 -24.72
C GLN A 238 -10.26 5.93 -23.23
N ASP A 239 -11.13 5.03 -22.76
CA ASP A 239 -11.42 4.86 -21.33
C ASP A 239 -10.16 4.44 -20.55
N LEU A 240 -9.36 3.52 -21.08
CA LEU A 240 -8.09 3.13 -20.46
C LEU A 240 -7.08 4.28 -20.44
N GLU A 241 -6.96 5.07 -21.52
CA GLU A 241 -6.10 6.25 -21.57
C GLU A 241 -6.51 7.29 -20.52
N GLN A 242 -7.82 7.55 -20.37
CA GLN A 242 -8.35 8.46 -19.34
C GLN A 242 -8.07 7.95 -17.93
N ARG A 243 -8.22 6.64 -17.68
CA ARG A 243 -7.89 6.03 -16.38
C ARG A 243 -6.40 6.10 -16.08
N LEU A 244 -5.54 5.87 -17.08
CA LEU A 244 -4.09 6.02 -16.92
C LEU A 244 -3.72 7.46 -16.61
N ALA A 245 -4.31 8.43 -17.31
CA ALA A 245 -4.12 9.85 -17.03
C ALA A 245 -4.54 10.23 -15.61
N ALA A 246 -5.69 9.74 -15.14
CA ALA A 246 -6.15 9.95 -13.77
C ALA A 246 -5.22 9.33 -12.71
N VAL A 247 -4.72 8.11 -12.95
CA VAL A 247 -3.75 7.46 -12.05
C VAL A 247 -2.41 8.21 -12.04
N THR A 248 -1.93 8.71 -13.18
CA THR A 248 -0.72 9.53 -13.22
C THR A 248 -0.89 10.84 -12.45
N GLN A 249 -2.06 11.49 -12.56
CA GLN A 249 -2.36 12.70 -11.81
C GLN A 249 -2.38 12.42 -10.29
N LEU A 250 -3.05 11.36 -9.86
CA LEU A 250 -3.08 10.97 -8.44
C LEU A 250 -1.68 10.64 -7.90
N ARG A 251 -0.82 10.02 -8.71
CA ARG A 251 0.59 9.79 -8.35
C ARG A 251 1.32 11.12 -8.16
N ASP A 252 1.19 12.04 -9.10
CA ASP A 252 1.89 13.32 -9.06
C ASP A 252 1.42 14.18 -7.86
N GLU A 253 0.12 14.17 -7.55
CA GLU A 253 -0.44 14.78 -6.33
C GLU A 253 0.10 14.13 -5.04
N ALA A 254 0.20 12.79 -5.00
CA ALA A 254 0.78 12.08 -3.86
C ALA A 254 2.28 12.39 -3.69
N GLU A 255 3.04 12.51 -4.77
CA GLU A 255 4.46 12.90 -4.73
C GLU A 255 4.63 14.34 -4.23
N GLN A 256 3.76 15.27 -4.63
CA GLN A 256 3.75 16.64 -4.12
C GLN A 256 3.45 16.69 -2.62
N ASN A 257 2.42 15.97 -2.17
CA ASN A 257 2.07 15.88 -0.74
C ASN A 257 3.23 15.26 0.08
N LEU A 258 3.91 14.24 -0.46
CA LEU A 258 5.11 13.66 0.19
C LEU A 258 6.28 14.65 0.23
N ALA A 259 6.46 15.49 -0.80
CA ALA A 259 7.50 16.51 -0.81
C ALA A 259 7.22 17.62 0.23
N GLU A 260 5.96 18.05 0.35
CA GLU A 260 5.51 19.05 1.32
C GLU A 260 5.68 18.55 2.76
N THR A 261 5.14 17.37 3.09
CA THR A 261 5.31 16.77 4.42
C THR A 261 6.77 16.54 4.80
N ARG A 262 7.65 16.21 3.84
CA ARG A 262 9.11 16.14 4.07
C ARG A 262 9.75 17.50 4.30
N ALA A 263 9.22 18.57 3.72
CA ALA A 263 9.69 19.92 3.98
C ALA A 263 9.26 20.39 5.39
N GLU A 264 8.01 20.12 5.77
CA GLU A 264 7.49 20.37 7.13
C GLU A 264 8.28 19.59 8.20
N LEU A 265 8.57 18.31 7.96
CA LEU A 265 9.39 17.51 8.87
C LEU A 265 10.79 18.10 9.06
N ARG A 266 11.43 18.55 7.97
CA ARG A 266 12.76 19.22 8.06
C ARG A 266 12.67 20.54 8.82
N SER A 267 11.64 21.34 8.57
CA SER A 267 11.40 22.61 9.27
C SER A 267 11.19 22.41 10.78
N THR A 268 10.38 21.42 11.16
CA THR A 268 10.13 21.08 12.58
C THR A 268 11.38 20.51 13.25
N GLN A 269 12.17 19.67 12.56
CA GLN A 269 13.46 19.19 13.05
C GLN A 269 14.46 20.33 13.28
N GLN A 270 14.52 21.31 12.36
CA GLN A 270 15.36 22.49 12.51
C GLN A 270 14.92 23.35 13.70
N THR A 271 13.63 23.63 13.84
CA THR A 271 13.08 24.36 14.99
C THR A 271 13.41 23.65 16.32
N LEU A 272 13.36 22.33 16.34
CA LEU A 272 13.69 21.52 17.50
C LEU A 272 15.21 21.51 17.80
N ALA A 273 16.06 21.59 16.78
CA ALA A 273 17.50 21.78 16.97
C ALA A 273 17.81 23.17 17.54
N ASP A 274 17.21 24.22 16.97
CA ASP A 274 17.39 25.61 17.42
C ASP A 274 16.93 25.80 18.87
N THR A 275 15.80 25.21 19.24
CA THR A 275 15.28 25.28 20.63
C THR A 275 16.16 24.51 21.62
N ARG A 276 16.79 23.40 21.22
CA ARG A 276 17.78 22.69 22.04
C ARG A 276 19.03 23.53 22.24
N GLU A 277 19.56 24.13 21.18
CA GLU A 277 20.73 25.02 21.27
C GLU A 277 20.44 26.24 22.17
N GLN A 278 19.23 26.82 22.07
CA GLN A 278 18.79 27.89 22.96
C GLN A 278 18.74 27.43 24.43
N LEU A 279 18.26 26.22 24.70
CA LEU A 279 18.17 25.66 26.06
C LEU A 279 19.56 25.37 26.63
N ASP A 280 20.48 24.83 25.81
CA ASP A 280 21.86 24.58 26.20
C ASP A 280 22.59 25.91 26.51
N THR A 281 22.39 26.92 25.66
CA THR A 281 22.93 28.27 25.87
C THR A 281 22.38 28.92 27.15
N ALA A 282 21.06 28.80 27.38
CA ALA A 282 20.43 29.31 28.60
C ALA A 282 20.94 28.59 29.86
N THR A 283 21.10 27.26 29.79
CA THR A 283 21.65 26.43 30.87
C THR A 283 23.09 26.82 31.18
N ALA A 284 23.93 26.98 30.15
CA ALA A 284 25.30 27.45 30.31
C ALA A 284 25.37 28.85 30.96
N ARG A 285 24.50 29.76 30.55
CA ARG A 285 24.40 31.11 31.14
C ARG A 285 23.96 31.06 32.61
N VAL A 286 23.02 30.19 32.96
CA VAL A 286 22.62 30.00 34.37
C VAL A 286 23.78 29.44 35.19
N HIS A 287 24.49 28.43 34.70
CA HIS A 287 25.68 27.89 35.37
C HIS A 287 26.77 28.96 35.56
N GLN A 288 27.00 29.79 34.54
CA GLN A 288 27.93 30.91 34.65
C GLN A 288 27.51 31.91 35.75
N LEU A 289 26.24 32.35 35.74
CA LEU A 289 25.72 33.28 36.75
C LEU A 289 25.77 32.69 38.16
N VAL A 290 25.50 31.40 38.32
CA VAL A 290 25.65 30.69 39.60
C VAL A 290 27.12 30.66 40.03
N GLY A 291 28.05 30.40 39.10
CA GLY A 291 29.49 30.46 39.35
C GLY A 291 29.96 31.85 39.79
N GLU A 292 29.52 32.91 39.09
CA GLU A 292 29.82 34.30 39.45
C GLU A 292 29.24 34.68 40.82
N HIS A 293 27.99 34.31 41.10
CA HIS A 293 27.34 34.59 42.38
C HIS A 293 27.99 33.83 43.55
N THR A 294 28.37 32.56 43.34
CA THR A 294 29.07 31.78 44.37
C THR A 294 30.45 32.35 44.65
N ALA A 295 31.21 32.73 43.62
CA ALA A 295 32.49 33.41 43.78
C ALA A 295 32.37 34.75 44.52
N ALA A 296 31.36 35.57 44.18
CA ALA A 296 31.09 36.84 44.85
C ALA A 296 30.72 36.65 46.33
N LEU A 297 29.91 35.63 46.66
CA LEU A 297 29.59 35.29 48.04
C LEU A 297 30.81 34.83 48.83
N GLU A 298 31.67 34.00 48.23
CA GLU A 298 32.91 33.56 48.87
C GLU A 298 33.86 34.74 49.11
N GLN A 299 34.00 35.64 48.14
CA GLN A 299 34.80 36.85 48.29
C GLN A 299 34.27 37.72 49.43
N ALA A 300 32.97 38.01 49.45
CA ALA A 300 32.36 38.81 50.52
C ALA A 300 32.52 38.15 51.91
N ARG A 301 32.44 36.82 51.99
CA ARG A 301 32.71 36.08 53.23
C ARG A 301 34.16 36.18 53.68
N ARG A 302 35.12 36.10 52.74
CA ARG A 302 36.55 36.27 53.04
C ARG A 302 36.84 37.68 53.55
N GLU A 303 36.39 38.70 52.82
CA GLU A 303 36.55 40.11 53.21
C GLU A 303 35.93 40.38 54.60
N HIS A 304 34.73 39.87 54.86
CA HIS A 304 34.11 40.02 56.17
C HIS A 304 34.89 39.30 57.29
N SER A 305 35.41 38.10 57.01
CA SER A 305 36.23 37.36 57.99
C SER A 305 37.56 38.07 58.28
N GLU A 306 38.20 38.65 57.26
CA GLU A 306 39.43 39.43 57.40
C GLU A 306 39.19 40.71 58.20
N GLU A 307 38.09 41.42 57.94
CA GLU A 307 37.72 42.61 58.71
C GLU A 307 37.39 42.27 60.17
N LEU A 308 36.71 41.15 60.44
CA LEU A 308 36.48 40.69 61.81
C LEU A 308 37.79 40.34 62.54
N GLU A 309 38.74 39.67 61.89
CA GLU A 309 40.05 39.39 62.47
C GLU A 309 40.85 40.67 62.71
N ARG A 310 40.78 41.63 61.78
CA ARG A 310 41.38 42.96 61.96
C ARG A 310 40.79 43.68 63.16
N LEU A 311 39.47 43.75 63.30
CA LEU A 311 38.83 44.40 64.45
C LEU A 311 39.15 43.68 65.77
N ARG A 312 39.23 42.34 65.77
CA ARG A 312 39.64 41.56 66.95
C ARG A 312 41.07 41.87 67.37
N THR A 313 41.99 41.94 66.42
CA THR A 313 43.40 42.26 66.69
C THR A 313 43.55 43.70 67.16
N GLU A 314 42.90 44.67 66.52
CA GLU A 314 42.86 46.08 66.95
C GLU A 314 42.31 46.21 68.38
N HIS A 315 41.18 45.55 68.70
CA HIS A 315 40.60 45.56 70.03
C HIS A 315 41.51 44.89 71.07
N ALA A 316 42.14 43.75 70.74
CA ALA A 316 43.09 43.08 71.62
C ALA A 316 44.31 43.97 71.92
N ASP A 317 44.82 44.69 70.91
CA ASP A 317 45.92 45.62 71.07
C ASP A 317 45.53 46.86 71.87
N GLN A 318 44.34 47.42 71.66
CA GLN A 318 43.80 48.50 72.50
C GLN A 318 43.65 48.06 73.96
N THR A 319 43.16 46.84 74.20
CA THR A 319 43.02 46.26 75.54
C THR A 319 44.40 46.14 76.21
N ARG A 320 45.38 45.57 75.52
CA ARG A 320 46.77 45.47 76.01
C ARG A 320 47.38 46.84 76.29
N GLN A 321 47.14 47.84 75.42
CA GLN A 321 47.65 49.19 75.63
C GLN A 321 47.03 49.85 76.88
N LEU A 322 45.73 49.66 77.11
CA LEU A 322 45.07 50.15 78.32
C LEU A 322 45.59 49.43 79.57
N GLU A 323 45.74 48.10 79.53
CA GLU A 323 46.34 47.32 80.62
C GLU A 323 47.77 47.79 80.93
N GLN A 324 48.59 48.02 79.91
CA GLN A 324 49.96 48.53 80.07
C GLN A 324 49.98 49.95 80.67
N ARG A 325 49.06 50.84 80.24
CA ARG A 325 48.93 52.18 80.83
C ARG A 325 48.54 52.10 82.29
N HIS A 326 47.50 51.35 82.63
CA HIS A 326 47.06 51.19 84.02
C HIS A 326 48.11 50.52 84.89
N GLN A 327 48.82 49.51 84.38
CA GLN A 327 49.93 48.90 85.09
C GLN A 327 51.06 49.92 85.32
N GLY A 328 51.39 50.74 84.31
CA GLY A 328 52.34 51.82 84.43
C GLY A 328 51.94 52.87 85.48
N GLU A 329 50.68 53.30 85.47
CA GLU A 329 50.10 54.21 86.46
C GLU A 329 50.15 53.61 87.88
N LEU A 330 49.81 52.33 88.03
CA LEU A 330 49.91 51.62 89.31
C LEU A 330 51.35 51.52 89.80
N ASP A 331 52.30 51.24 88.93
CA ASP A 331 53.71 51.15 89.28
C ASP A 331 54.32 52.52 89.57
N GLU A 332 53.85 53.60 88.94
CA GLU A 332 54.17 54.98 89.29
C GLU A 332 53.59 55.37 90.65
N LEU A 333 52.31 55.06 90.90
CA LEU A 333 51.67 55.28 92.21
C LEU A 333 52.35 54.48 93.33
N ARG A 334 52.76 53.24 93.07
CA ARG A 334 53.53 52.44 94.04
C ARG A 334 54.89 53.06 94.32
N ARG A 335 55.57 53.58 93.29
CA ARG A 335 56.86 54.27 93.45
C ARG A 335 56.70 55.57 94.22
N SER A 336 55.74 56.42 93.86
CA SER A 336 55.46 57.66 94.59
C SER A 336 55.09 57.39 96.04
N HIS A 337 54.24 56.39 96.29
CA HIS A 337 53.87 56.01 97.65
C HIS A 337 55.07 55.44 98.43
N ALA A 338 55.93 54.63 97.80
CA ALA A 338 57.15 54.15 98.44
C ALA A 338 58.13 55.29 98.76
N GLU A 339 58.23 56.30 97.88
CA GLU A 339 59.01 57.52 98.10
C GLU A 339 58.42 58.37 99.22
N GLU A 340 57.11 58.57 99.29
CA GLU A 340 56.43 59.25 100.39
C GLU A 340 56.60 58.50 101.73
N GLN A 341 56.45 57.18 101.73
CA GLN A 341 56.73 56.36 102.90
C GLN A 341 58.19 56.46 103.34
N ARG A 342 59.12 56.59 102.39
CA ARG A 342 60.54 56.78 102.69
C ARG A 342 60.79 58.17 103.27
N ARG A 343 60.22 59.23 102.68
CA ARG A 343 60.33 60.61 103.18
C ARG A 343 59.77 60.73 104.60
N THR A 344 58.57 60.22 104.84
CA THR A 344 57.96 60.23 106.19
C THR A 344 58.79 59.43 107.21
N ARG A 345 59.40 58.30 106.81
CA ARG A 345 60.35 57.58 107.67
C ARG A 345 61.62 58.39 107.93
N GLU A 346 62.19 59.03 106.92
CA GLU A 346 63.37 59.89 107.06
C GLU A 346 63.06 61.12 107.94
N GLU A 347 61.89 61.74 107.79
CA GLU A 347 61.38 62.83 108.64
C GLU A 347 61.18 62.41 110.10
N LEU A 348 60.55 61.23 110.33
CA LEU A 348 60.38 60.65 111.66
C LEU A 348 61.73 60.28 112.29
N GLN A 349 62.64 59.69 111.52
CA GLN A 349 64.00 59.39 111.98
C GLN A 349 64.77 60.66 112.31
N HIS A 350 64.62 61.72 111.51
CA HIS A 350 65.22 63.02 111.77
C HIS A 350 64.64 63.64 113.04
N HIS A 351 63.30 63.69 113.19
CA HIS A 351 62.65 64.17 114.42
C HIS A 351 63.09 63.39 115.64
N HIS A 352 63.14 62.06 115.56
CA HIS A 352 63.62 61.21 116.65
C HIS A 352 65.11 61.48 116.95
N ALA A 353 65.95 61.66 115.93
CA ALA A 353 67.36 62.03 116.12
C ALA A 353 67.52 63.39 116.79
N THR A 354 66.70 64.39 116.40
CA THR A 354 66.67 65.71 117.03
C THR A 354 66.18 65.63 118.47
N GLN A 355 65.07 64.92 118.74
CA GLN A 355 64.58 64.69 120.10
C GLN A 355 65.61 63.99 120.98
N VAL A 356 66.32 63.00 120.44
CA VAL A 356 67.40 62.31 121.16
C VAL A 356 68.59 63.25 121.37
N ALA A 357 68.91 64.13 120.43
CA ALA A 357 69.95 65.15 120.59
C ALA A 357 69.57 66.16 121.69
N ASP A 358 68.34 66.68 121.68
CA ASP A 358 67.82 67.59 122.71
C ASP A 358 67.77 66.92 124.09
N LEU A 359 67.39 65.63 124.15
CA LEU A 359 67.46 64.84 125.38
C LEU A 359 68.91 64.65 125.84
N HIS A 360 69.86 64.43 124.94
CA HIS A 360 71.28 64.38 125.30
C HIS A 360 71.83 65.74 125.74
N GLU A 361 71.37 66.83 125.14
CA GLU A 361 71.75 68.19 125.52
C GLU A 361 71.17 68.53 126.90
N THR A 362 69.90 68.24 127.16
CA THR A 362 69.29 68.41 128.48
C THR A 362 69.93 67.52 129.55
N ILE A 363 70.23 66.25 129.25
CA ILE A 363 70.99 65.38 130.16
C ILE A 363 72.41 65.94 130.39
N GLY A 364 73.04 66.46 129.34
CA GLY A 364 74.35 67.11 129.41
C GLY A 364 74.32 68.37 130.28
N GLY A 365 73.30 69.21 130.11
CA GLY A 365 73.03 70.40 130.90
C GLY A 365 72.73 70.06 132.36
N LEU A 366 71.89 69.06 132.62
CA LEU A 366 71.59 68.57 133.96
C LEU A 366 72.84 67.98 134.63
N ARG A 367 73.67 67.22 133.91
CA ARG A 367 74.97 66.73 134.44
C ARG A 367 75.93 67.87 134.73
N HIS A 368 75.98 68.90 133.87
CA HIS A 368 76.82 70.06 134.10
C HIS A 368 76.35 70.84 135.34
N GLN A 369 75.05 71.09 135.46
CA GLN A 369 74.43 71.71 136.65
C GLN A 369 74.69 70.88 137.91
N LEU A 370 74.60 69.55 137.82
CA LEU A 370 74.94 68.66 138.93
C LEU A 370 76.42 68.81 139.32
N SER A 371 77.33 68.86 138.35
CA SER A 371 78.76 69.04 138.63
C SER A 371 79.05 70.41 139.24
N VAL A 372 78.38 71.47 138.78
CA VAL A 372 78.52 72.83 139.32
C VAL A 372 77.98 72.89 140.75
N ALA A 373 76.86 72.24 141.03
CA ALA A 373 76.31 72.14 142.36
C ALA A 373 77.22 71.32 143.31
N GLU A 374 77.82 70.24 142.81
CA GLU A 374 78.83 69.46 143.56
C GLU A 374 80.09 70.30 143.82
N GLN A 375 80.54 71.08 142.85
CA GLN A 375 81.70 71.96 142.96
C GLN A 375 81.45 73.10 143.97
N HIS A 376 80.26 73.71 143.95
CA HIS A 376 79.84 74.66 144.98
C HIS A 376 79.75 74.02 146.36
N ARG A 377 79.25 72.79 146.48
CA ARG A 377 79.23 72.06 147.75
C ARG A 377 80.65 71.84 148.29
N ASP A 378 81.59 71.48 147.41
CA ASP A 378 82.99 71.27 147.78
C ASP A 378 83.69 72.59 148.13
N ASP A 379 83.39 73.69 147.43
CA ASP A 379 83.88 75.03 147.76
C ASP A 379 83.34 75.53 149.10
N HIS A 380 82.06 75.28 149.41
CA HIS A 380 81.49 75.56 150.72
C HIS A 380 82.10 74.69 151.83
N ALA A 381 82.41 73.42 151.54
CA ALA A 381 83.11 72.54 152.49
C ALA A 381 84.54 73.04 152.78
N ARG A 382 85.25 73.52 151.74
CA ARG A 382 86.58 74.13 151.88
C ARG A 382 86.54 75.46 152.62
N LEU A 383 85.53 76.28 152.37
CA LEU A 383 85.31 77.51 153.13
C LEU A 383 85.11 77.15 154.61
N LEU A 384 84.23 76.21 154.95
CA LEU A 384 84.00 75.83 156.34
C LEU A 384 85.27 75.31 157.05
N THR A 385 86.12 74.57 156.35
CA THR A 385 87.44 74.13 156.88
C THR A 385 88.39 75.31 157.05
N HIS A 386 88.37 76.27 156.11
CA HIS A 386 89.13 77.51 156.24
C HIS A 386 88.69 78.29 157.48
N TRP A 387 87.39 78.57 157.65
CA TRP A 387 86.82 79.28 158.80
C TRP A 387 87.17 78.63 160.14
N THR A 388 87.13 77.30 160.23
CA THR A 388 87.53 76.57 161.45
C THR A 388 89.03 76.67 161.72
N SER A 389 89.87 76.71 160.68
CA SER A 389 91.32 76.90 160.82
C SER A 389 91.72 78.34 161.22
N THR A 390 90.95 79.36 160.81
CA THR A 390 91.18 80.76 161.22
C THR A 390 90.73 81.00 162.65
N LEU A 391 89.59 80.43 163.06
CA LEU A 391 89.09 80.52 164.43
C LEU A 391 89.98 79.79 165.44
N SER A 392 90.48 78.59 165.10
CA SER A 392 91.40 77.85 165.98
C SER A 392 92.75 78.54 166.16
N ARG A 393 93.24 79.23 165.12
CA ARG A 393 94.49 79.99 165.16
C ARG A 393 94.38 81.30 165.96
N ALA A 394 93.25 82.00 165.88
CA ALA A 394 92.99 83.20 166.67
C ALA A 394 92.84 82.91 168.18
N LEU A 395 92.58 81.67 168.57
CA LEU A 395 92.40 81.25 169.97
C LEU A 395 93.69 80.76 170.65
N HIS A 396 94.82 80.70 169.95
CA HIS A 396 96.10 80.18 170.49
C HIS A 396 97.21 81.22 170.68
N GLU A 397 96.99 82.48 170.28
CA GLU A 397 97.96 83.58 170.50
C GLU A 397 97.40 84.55 171.55
N ASP A 398 97.96 84.47 172.75
CA ASP A 398 97.65 85.27 173.93
C ASP A 398 98.31 86.65 173.79
N THR A 399 97.62 87.65 173.23
CA THR A 399 97.97 89.09 173.34
C THR A 399 96.84 89.99 172.78
N ASP A 400 96.44 90.98 173.60
CA ASP A 400 95.55 92.12 173.34
C ASP A 400 94.12 91.87 172.81
N GLU A 401 93.15 92.18 173.67
CA GLU A 401 91.68 92.16 173.48
C GLU A 401 91.20 93.00 172.25
N GLN A 402 92.04 93.91 171.75
CA GLN A 402 91.77 94.71 170.56
C GLN A 402 92.02 93.93 169.24
N ALA A 403 92.92 92.94 169.22
CA ALA A 403 93.20 92.15 168.01
C ALA A 403 92.07 91.16 167.68
N LEU A 404 91.42 90.60 168.69
CA LEU A 404 90.26 89.69 168.54
C LEU A 404 89.03 90.41 167.96
N THR A 405 88.83 91.68 168.31
CA THR A 405 87.69 92.48 167.81
C THR A 405 87.87 92.85 166.33
N GLU A 406 89.10 93.14 165.89
CA GLU A 406 89.42 93.42 164.49
C GLU A 406 89.24 92.18 163.60
N VAL A 407 89.62 90.99 164.09
CA VAL A 407 89.46 89.71 163.37
C VAL A 407 87.99 89.33 163.23
N ILE A 408 87.17 89.48 164.27
CA ILE A 408 85.72 89.21 164.20
C ILE A 408 85.03 90.21 163.24
N ARG A 409 85.44 91.49 163.23
CA ARG A 409 84.90 92.49 162.30
C ARG A 409 85.26 92.18 160.84
N ARG A 410 86.48 91.71 160.57
CA ARG A 410 86.93 91.32 159.23
C ARG A 410 86.17 90.10 158.69
N LEU A 411 85.94 89.12 159.57
CA LEU A 411 85.20 87.90 159.28
C LEU A 411 83.69 88.14 159.05
N LEU A 412 83.09 89.18 159.64
CA LEU A 412 81.71 89.55 159.34
C LEU A 412 81.57 90.33 158.02
N HIS A 413 82.57 91.12 157.63
CA HIS A 413 82.55 91.83 156.34
C HIS A 413 82.78 90.92 155.12
N GLU A 414 83.54 89.84 155.25
CA GLU A 414 83.71 88.87 154.15
C GLU A 414 82.48 88.00 153.90
N ARG A 415 81.54 87.90 154.86
CA ARG A 415 80.28 87.13 154.70
C ARG A 415 79.17 87.90 153.97
N GLU A 416 79.21 89.24 153.96
CA GLU A 416 78.14 90.07 153.40
C GLU A 416 78.41 90.53 151.96
N GLY A 417 79.59 90.24 151.41
CA GLY A 417 80.05 90.79 150.12
C GLY A 417 79.73 90.00 148.85
N GLY A 418 79.11 88.81 148.91
CA GLY A 418 78.96 88.00 147.70
C GLY A 418 77.85 86.98 147.74
N THR A 419 76.70 87.35 147.16
CA THR A 419 75.92 86.53 146.20
C THR A 419 74.62 87.24 145.85
N SER A 420 74.55 87.87 144.66
CA SER A 420 73.30 88.16 143.96
C SER A 420 73.45 87.62 142.55
N VAL A 421 73.15 86.33 142.38
CA VAL A 421 73.01 85.67 141.09
C VAL A 421 71.52 85.45 140.87
N GLU A 422 70.98 86.22 139.93
CA GLU A 422 69.60 86.23 139.47
C GLU A 422 69.50 85.25 138.28
N PRO A 423 68.62 84.24 138.27
CA PRO A 423 68.47 83.34 137.13
C PRO A 423 67.45 83.89 136.11
N PRO A 424 67.69 83.75 134.79
CA PRO A 424 66.79 84.23 133.75
C PRO A 424 65.60 83.30 133.51
N ALA A 425 64.49 83.93 133.14
CA ALA A 425 63.19 83.35 132.82
C ALA A 425 63.18 82.53 131.52
N ASP A 426 62.33 81.50 131.53
CA ASP A 426 62.04 80.55 130.48
C ASP A 426 61.60 81.17 129.14
N THR A 427 62.08 80.55 128.08
CA THR A 427 61.77 80.80 126.66
C THR A 427 60.44 80.17 126.22
N ASP A 428 59.74 80.95 125.39
CA ASP A 428 58.57 80.62 124.59
C ASP A 428 58.71 79.33 123.75
N ALA A 429 57.58 78.64 123.60
CA ALA A 429 57.34 77.61 122.58
C ALA A 429 56.49 78.19 121.44
N PRO A 430 56.83 77.95 120.15
CA PRO A 430 55.88 78.09 119.06
C PRO A 430 55.35 76.73 118.58
N GLU A 431 54.14 76.79 118.01
CA GLU A 431 53.28 75.70 117.49
C GLU A 431 53.89 74.79 116.42
#